data_AF-W1VHY2-F1
#
_entry.id   AF-W1VHY2-F1
#
_cell.length_a   1.000
_cell.length_b   1.000
_cell.length_c   1.000
_cell.angle_alpha   90.00
_cell.angle_beta   90.00
_cell.angle_gamma   90.00
#
_symmetry.space_group_name_H-M   'P 1'
#
loop_
_entity.id
_entity.type
_entity.pdbx_description
1 polymer ?
#
loop_
_entity_poly.entity_id
_entity_poly.type
_entity_poly.pdbx_seq_one_letter_code
_entity_poly.pdbx_strand_id
1 'polypeptide(L)'
;PRPDGVRLAPTGALAATLPEGADLGLAHFMELLTPVEGADDVEVLASYDHHAWSGPAIATRAVGSGSITHLAAWASPEVVRAVVTLVAERAGVTDWAGQLAGQVTVRKGVNGAGRPLAYLLRYSHEPVTLTLPVGGTDV
;
A
#
# COMPACT_ATOMS: atom_id res chain seq x y z
N PRO A 1 17.97 15.41 -9.46
CA PRO A 1 17.44 15.16 -10.82
C PRO A 1 15.99 14.68 -10.74
N ARG A 2 15.09 15.12 -11.63
CA ARG A 2 13.75 14.52 -11.73
C ARG A 2 13.87 13.14 -12.41
N PRO A 3 13.12 12.12 -11.95
CA PRO A 3 13.21 10.76 -12.49
C PRO A 3 12.43 10.61 -13.82
N ASP A 4 12.70 11.48 -14.79
CA ASP A 4 11.95 11.51 -16.05
C ASP A 4 12.16 10.20 -16.83
N GLY A 5 11.05 9.50 -17.13
CA GLY A 5 11.07 8.23 -17.86
C GLY A 5 11.48 7.01 -17.03
N VAL A 6 11.75 7.17 -15.73
CA VAL A 6 12.06 6.05 -14.83
C VAL A 6 10.77 5.36 -14.39
N ARG A 7 10.77 4.03 -14.42
CA ARG A 7 9.67 3.19 -13.97
C ARG A 7 10.10 2.26 -12.84
N LEU A 8 9.13 1.71 -12.14
CA LEU A 8 9.32 0.61 -11.21
C LEU A 8 9.14 -0.72 -11.95
N ALA A 9 9.94 -1.72 -11.57
CA ALA A 9 9.71 -3.13 -11.82
C ALA A 9 9.36 -3.83 -10.49
N PRO A 10 8.06 -3.91 -10.12
CA PRO A 10 7.61 -4.63 -8.94
C PRO A 10 7.86 -6.14 -9.06
N THR A 11 8.09 -6.79 -7.93
CA THR A 11 8.26 -8.25 -7.85
C THR A 11 7.57 -8.82 -6.62
N GLY A 12 7.49 -10.15 -6.55
CA GLY A 12 7.01 -10.89 -5.39
C GLY A 12 5.65 -10.42 -4.87
N ALA A 13 5.58 -10.18 -3.56
CA ALA A 13 4.34 -9.81 -2.89
C ALA A 13 3.77 -8.47 -3.39
N LEU A 14 4.62 -7.48 -3.67
CA LEU A 14 4.13 -6.18 -4.17
C LEU A 14 3.51 -6.31 -5.55
N ALA A 15 4.13 -7.09 -6.45
CA ALA A 15 3.57 -7.35 -7.78
C ALA A 15 2.19 -8.01 -7.71
N ALA A 16 1.97 -8.91 -6.73
CA ALA A 16 0.68 -9.58 -6.54
C ALA A 16 -0.42 -8.66 -5.96
N THR A 17 -0.04 -7.61 -5.22
CA THR A 17 -1.00 -6.65 -4.62
C THR A 17 -1.41 -5.53 -5.59
N LEU A 18 -0.61 -5.25 -6.62
CA LEU A 18 -0.89 -4.17 -7.55
C LEU A 18 -2.12 -4.45 -8.42
N PRO A 19 -2.98 -3.44 -8.67
CA PRO A 19 -4.05 -3.59 -9.64
C PRO A 19 -3.49 -3.68 -11.07
N GLU A 20 -4.23 -4.35 -11.95
CA GLU A 20 -3.91 -4.38 -13.38
C GLU A 20 -3.85 -2.94 -13.95
N GLY A 21 -2.82 -2.66 -14.75
CA GLY A 21 -2.63 -1.35 -15.36
C GLY A 21 -2.16 -0.25 -14.41
N ALA A 22 -1.72 -0.57 -13.19
CA ALA A 22 -1.13 0.40 -12.26
C ALA A 22 -0.03 1.24 -12.95
N ASP A 23 -0.03 2.55 -12.73
CA ASP A 23 1.05 3.40 -13.22
C ASP A 23 2.33 3.15 -12.41
N LEU A 24 3.37 2.70 -13.08
CA LEU A 24 4.67 2.41 -12.49
C LEU A 24 5.69 3.53 -12.73
N GLY A 25 5.29 4.63 -13.37
CA GLY A 25 6.13 5.82 -13.54
C GLY A 25 6.45 6.50 -12.21
N LEU A 26 7.62 7.13 -12.17
CA LEU A 26 8.07 7.93 -11.02
C LEU A 26 7.94 9.43 -11.33
N ALA A 27 7.68 10.22 -10.29
CA ALA A 27 7.67 11.68 -10.37
C ALA A 27 8.67 12.28 -9.37
N HIS A 28 8.85 13.59 -9.39
CA HIS A 28 9.52 14.42 -8.37
C HIS A 28 10.93 14.02 -7.87
N PHE A 29 11.08 12.86 -7.21
CA PHE A 29 12.33 12.36 -6.65
C PHE A 29 12.47 10.83 -6.77
N MET A 30 13.72 10.38 -6.75
CA MET A 30 14.12 8.99 -6.52
C MET A 30 15.45 8.97 -5.74
N GLU A 31 15.67 7.94 -4.92
CA GLU A 31 16.89 7.68 -4.16
C GLU A 31 17.50 6.35 -4.62
N LEU A 32 18.82 6.29 -4.76
CA LEU A 32 19.51 5.04 -5.09
C LEU A 32 19.83 4.31 -3.79
N LEU A 33 19.07 3.25 -3.50
CA LEU A 33 19.29 2.43 -2.31
C LEU A 33 20.53 1.57 -2.51
N THR A 34 21.49 1.69 -1.60
CA THR A 34 22.66 0.81 -1.51
C THR A 34 22.47 -0.11 -0.31
N PRO A 35 22.21 -1.41 -0.52
CA PRO A 35 22.25 -2.37 0.58
C PRO A 35 23.63 -2.32 1.24
N VAL A 36 23.66 -2.28 2.58
CA VAL A 36 24.93 -2.42 3.31
C VAL A 36 25.52 -3.81 3.08
N GLU A 37 26.85 -3.96 3.16
CA GLU A 37 27.48 -5.27 3.04
C GLU A 37 26.88 -6.28 4.04
N GLY A 38 26.51 -7.46 3.56
CA GLY A 38 25.86 -8.51 4.37
C GLY A 38 24.35 -8.35 4.59
N ALA A 39 23.68 -7.45 3.86
CA ALA A 39 22.22 -7.27 3.90
C ALA A 39 21.45 -8.35 3.10
N ASP A 40 21.75 -9.63 3.33
CA ASP A 40 21.08 -10.76 2.67
C ASP A 40 19.61 -10.94 3.11
N ASP A 41 19.21 -10.21 4.16
CA ASP A 41 17.87 -10.21 4.75
C ASP A 41 16.96 -9.09 4.20
N VAL A 42 17.41 -8.33 3.20
CA VAL A 42 16.61 -7.31 2.52
C VAL A 42 15.80 -7.94 1.40
N GLU A 43 14.47 -7.89 1.52
CA GLU A 43 13.55 -8.24 0.46
C GLU A 43 13.33 -7.03 -0.47
N VAL A 44 13.70 -7.19 -1.74
CA VAL A 44 13.41 -6.19 -2.78
C VAL A 44 11.99 -6.38 -3.28
N LEU A 45 11.14 -5.37 -3.09
CA LEU A 45 9.74 -5.35 -3.54
C LEU A 45 9.59 -4.72 -4.93
N ALA A 46 10.46 -3.77 -5.28
CA ALA A 46 10.57 -3.22 -6.62
C ALA A 46 11.98 -2.68 -6.88
N SER A 47 12.42 -2.74 -8.13
CA SER A 47 13.67 -2.11 -8.61
C SER A 47 13.36 -1.02 -9.64
N TYR A 48 14.35 -0.17 -9.95
CA TYR A 48 14.23 0.75 -11.08
C TYR A 48 14.32 0.01 -12.42
N ASP A 49 13.36 0.25 -13.30
CA ASP A 49 13.38 -0.14 -14.71
C ASP A 49 13.78 1.07 -15.56
N HIS A 50 15.10 1.23 -15.73
CA HIS A 50 15.68 2.29 -16.54
C HIS A 50 17.10 1.92 -16.98
N HIS A 51 17.52 2.36 -18.16
CA HIS A 51 18.85 2.04 -18.70
C HIS A 51 20.00 2.66 -17.90
N ALA A 52 19.79 3.84 -17.30
CA ALA A 52 20.81 4.56 -16.53
C ALA A 52 20.72 4.35 -15.01
N TRP A 53 19.60 3.82 -14.51
CA TRP A 53 19.34 3.71 -13.07
C TRP A 53 18.88 2.30 -12.74
N SER A 54 19.53 1.68 -11.77
CA SER A 54 19.25 0.30 -11.36
C SER A 54 19.31 0.17 -9.85
N GLY A 55 18.90 -0.99 -9.35
CA GLY A 55 18.89 -1.31 -7.93
C GLY A 55 17.52 -1.14 -7.28
N PRO A 56 17.43 -1.45 -5.97
CA PRO A 56 16.17 -1.44 -5.25
C PRO A 56 15.57 -0.04 -5.17
N ALA A 57 14.29 0.06 -5.49
CA ALA A 57 13.48 1.28 -5.33
C ALA A 57 12.50 1.15 -4.16
N ILE A 58 12.05 -0.07 -3.88
CA ILE A 58 11.21 -0.39 -2.73
C ILE A 58 11.76 -1.66 -2.11
N ALA A 59 12.09 -1.60 -0.83
CA ALA A 59 12.68 -2.71 -0.12
C ALA A 59 12.14 -2.79 1.30
N THR A 60 12.13 -3.99 1.86
CA THR A 60 11.67 -4.24 3.22
C THR A 60 12.63 -5.18 3.94
N ARG A 61 12.78 -5.00 5.24
CA ARG A 61 13.70 -5.77 6.07
C ARG A 61 13.10 -6.00 7.44
N ALA A 62 13.25 -7.21 7.97
CA ALA A 62 12.88 -7.52 9.35
C ALA A 62 13.86 -6.84 10.33
N VAL A 63 13.32 -6.21 11.37
CA VAL A 63 14.12 -5.56 12.42
C VAL A 63 13.47 -5.84 13.78
N GLY A 64 14.15 -6.61 14.62
CA GLY A 64 13.59 -7.07 15.90
C GLY A 64 12.31 -7.88 15.67
N SER A 65 11.22 -7.48 16.32
CA SER A 65 9.89 -8.11 16.16
C SER A 65 9.03 -7.48 15.05
N GLY A 66 9.58 -6.58 14.24
CA GLY A 66 8.85 -5.86 13.20
C GLY A 66 9.60 -5.82 11.88
N SER A 67 9.23 -4.87 11.03
CA SER A 67 9.90 -4.61 9.75
C SER A 67 9.94 -3.12 9.44
N ILE A 68 10.87 -2.74 8.57
CA ILE A 68 10.97 -1.41 7.98
C ILE A 68 10.81 -1.58 6.48
N THR A 69 9.91 -0.81 5.86
CA THR A 69 9.74 -0.75 4.41
C THR A 69 10.11 0.63 3.92
N HIS A 70 11.11 0.72 3.03
CA HIS A 70 11.58 1.97 2.44
C HIS A 70 11.00 2.12 1.04
N LEU A 71 10.30 3.25 0.80
CA LEU A 71 9.81 3.68 -0.51
C LEU A 71 10.72 4.80 -1.01
N ALA A 72 11.68 4.47 -1.87
CA ALA A 72 12.78 5.36 -2.26
C ALA A 72 12.41 6.36 -3.37
N ALA A 73 11.13 6.49 -3.72
CA ALA A 73 10.72 7.30 -4.85
C ALA A 73 9.30 7.84 -4.68
N TRP A 74 8.98 8.90 -5.42
CA TRP A 74 7.60 9.36 -5.56
C TRP A 74 6.87 8.50 -6.59
N ALA A 75 6.24 7.43 -6.11
CA ALA A 75 5.44 6.52 -6.92
C ALA A 75 3.98 6.98 -7.05
N SER A 76 3.24 6.34 -7.95
CA SER A 76 1.81 6.58 -8.15
C SER A 76 0.97 6.24 -6.90
N PRO A 77 -0.25 6.81 -6.77
CA PRO A 77 -1.17 6.45 -5.70
C PRO A 77 -1.50 4.95 -5.64
N GLU A 78 -1.53 4.27 -6.78
CA GLU A 78 -1.76 2.83 -6.91
C GLU A 78 -0.64 2.04 -6.25
N VAL A 79 0.62 2.40 -6.52
CA VAL A 79 1.79 1.77 -5.91
C VAL A 79 1.85 2.05 -4.41
N VAL A 80 1.64 3.30 -3.99
CA VAL A 80 1.62 3.66 -2.56
C VAL A 80 0.54 2.88 -1.82
N ARG A 81 -0.66 2.76 -2.41
CA ARG A 81 -1.75 1.96 -1.84
C ARG A 81 -1.33 0.49 -1.70
N ALA A 82 -0.76 -0.11 -2.74
CA ALA A 82 -0.32 -1.51 -2.70
C ALA A 82 0.75 -1.76 -1.63
N VAL A 83 1.73 -0.85 -1.49
CA VAL A 83 2.76 -0.93 -0.44
C VAL A 83 2.12 -0.85 0.95
N VAL A 84 1.23 0.12 1.19
CA VAL A 84 0.55 0.28 2.49
C VAL A 84 -0.33 -0.93 2.80
N THR A 85 -1.06 -1.46 1.83
CA THR A 85 -1.86 -2.69 1.97
C THR A 85 -0.98 -3.86 2.38
N LEU A 86 0.11 -4.10 1.66
CA LEU A 86 1.05 -5.19 1.96
C LEU A 86 1.63 -5.08 3.37
N VAL A 87 2.04 -3.87 3.78
CA VAL A 87 2.56 -3.62 5.13
C VAL A 87 1.49 -3.86 6.20
N ALA A 88 0.26 -3.39 5.97
CA ALA A 88 -0.85 -3.58 6.90
C ALA A 88 -1.23 -5.06 7.05
N GLU A 89 -1.23 -5.82 5.95
CA GLU A 89 -1.48 -7.26 5.95
C GLU A 89 -0.39 -8.01 6.73
N ARG A 90 0.89 -7.71 6.46
CA ARG A 90 2.02 -8.31 7.19
C ARG A 90 2.01 -7.97 8.69
N ALA A 91 1.51 -6.79 9.04
CA ALA A 91 1.35 -6.37 10.44
C ALA A 91 0.07 -6.93 11.11
N GLY A 92 -0.81 -7.59 10.36
CA GLY A 92 -2.08 -8.13 10.90
C GLY A 92 -3.07 -7.06 11.34
N VAL A 93 -3.02 -5.86 10.74
CA VAL A 93 -3.89 -4.72 11.09
C VAL A 93 -4.97 -4.44 10.03
N THR A 94 -5.22 -5.40 9.15
CA THR A 94 -6.32 -5.36 8.20
C THR A 94 -7.60 -5.95 8.79
N ASP A 95 -8.74 -5.48 8.29
CA ASP A 95 -10.04 -6.01 8.63
C ASP A 95 -11.02 -5.85 7.46
N TRP A 96 -12.28 -6.25 7.68
CA TRP A 96 -13.33 -6.25 6.67
C TRP A 96 -13.53 -4.88 5.99
N ALA A 97 -13.20 -3.77 6.65
CA ALA A 97 -13.30 -2.44 6.07
C ALA A 97 -12.46 -2.29 4.79
N GLY A 98 -11.32 -2.99 4.71
CA GLY A 98 -10.46 -2.98 3.53
C GLY A 98 -11.16 -3.51 2.27
N GLN A 99 -12.13 -4.43 2.43
CA GLN A 99 -12.89 -5.00 1.32
C GLN A 99 -13.84 -3.99 0.66
N LEU A 100 -14.15 -2.89 1.35
CA LEU A 100 -14.99 -1.80 0.85
C LEU A 100 -14.18 -0.60 0.32
N ALA A 101 -12.85 -0.69 0.31
CA ALA A 101 -11.98 0.37 -0.19
C ALA A 101 -12.33 0.72 -1.65
N GLY A 102 -12.38 2.01 -1.97
CA GLY A 102 -12.78 2.52 -3.28
C GLY A 102 -14.29 2.66 -3.48
N GLN A 103 -15.12 1.94 -2.71
CA GLN A 103 -16.58 2.07 -2.76
C GLN A 103 -17.08 3.10 -1.73
N VAL A 104 -16.68 2.93 -0.47
CA VAL A 104 -17.01 3.84 0.65
C VAL A 104 -15.85 3.94 1.63
N THR A 105 -15.87 4.99 2.45
CA THR A 105 -14.99 5.10 3.61
C THR A 105 -15.68 4.50 4.82
N VAL A 106 -15.06 3.49 5.44
CA VAL A 106 -15.53 2.93 6.70
C VAL A 106 -14.82 3.62 7.86
N ARG A 107 -15.56 4.18 8.81
CA ARG A 107 -15.03 4.69 10.08
C ARG A 107 -15.62 3.88 11.23
N LYS A 108 -14.80 3.37 12.13
CA LYS A 108 -15.25 2.55 13.26
C LYS A 108 -15.05 3.27 14.58
N GLY A 109 -15.92 2.97 15.54
CA GLY A 109 -15.85 3.52 16.89
C GLY A 109 -16.67 2.69 17.88
N VAL A 110 -16.76 3.18 19.12
CA VAL A 110 -17.58 2.60 20.18
C VAL A 110 -18.44 3.72 20.77
N ASN A 111 -19.74 3.49 20.94
CA ASN A 111 -20.64 4.50 21.51
C ASN A 111 -20.59 4.53 23.05
N GLY A 112 -21.31 5.47 23.66
CA GLY A 112 -21.36 5.62 25.12
C GLY A 112 -21.95 4.43 25.88
N ALA A 113 -22.62 3.50 25.19
CA ALA A 113 -23.11 2.25 25.75
C ALA A 113 -22.15 1.06 25.52
N GLY A 114 -20.91 1.32 25.07
CA GLY A 114 -19.90 0.28 24.83
C GLY A 114 -20.13 -0.57 23.57
N ARG A 115 -21.06 -0.17 22.69
CA ARG A 115 -21.39 -0.94 21.48
C ARG A 115 -20.54 -0.48 20.29
N PRO A 116 -19.98 -1.41 19.49
CA PRO A 116 -19.22 -1.07 18.29
C PRO A 116 -20.13 -0.42 17.24
N LEU A 117 -19.60 0.58 16.55
CA LEU A 117 -20.23 1.30 15.45
C LEU A 117 -19.33 1.28 14.22
N ALA A 118 -19.95 1.23 13.04
CA ALA A 118 -19.29 1.43 11.76
C ALA A 118 -20.11 2.41 10.91
N TYR A 119 -19.49 3.53 10.52
CA TYR A 119 -20.04 4.52 9.61
C TYR A 119 -19.57 4.21 8.19
N LEU A 120 -20.51 4.05 7.27
CA LEU A 120 -20.25 3.84 5.85
C LEU A 120 -20.48 5.16 5.10
N LEU A 121 -19.41 5.82 4.70
CA LEU A 121 -19.44 7.19 4.17
C LEU A 121 -19.09 7.18 2.68
N ARG A 122 -20.07 7.48 1.83
CA ARG A 122 -19.87 7.72 0.39
C ARG A 122 -19.60 9.21 0.17
N TYR A 123 -18.35 9.57 -0.11
CA TYR A 123 -17.96 10.93 -0.49
C TYR A 123 -18.13 11.17 -2.00
N SER A 124 -19.32 10.89 -2.51
CA SER A 124 -19.74 11.16 -3.88
C SER A 124 -21.25 11.37 -3.89
N HIS A 125 -21.76 12.08 -4.89
CA HIS A 125 -23.19 12.23 -5.13
C HIS A 125 -23.80 10.98 -5.80
N GLU A 126 -22.96 10.10 -6.35
CA GLU A 126 -23.40 8.87 -6.99
C GLU A 126 -23.74 7.79 -5.95
N PRO A 127 -24.94 7.19 -6.03
CA PRO A 127 -25.34 6.11 -5.14
C PRO A 127 -24.46 4.87 -5.35
N VAL A 128 -24.30 4.06 -4.30
CA VAL A 128 -23.57 2.79 -4.34
C VAL A 128 -24.37 1.71 -3.59
N THR A 129 -24.44 0.51 -4.17
CA THR A 129 -24.99 -0.68 -3.50
C THR A 129 -23.83 -1.49 -2.94
N LEU A 130 -23.89 -1.79 -1.64
CA LEU A 130 -22.84 -2.52 -0.93
C LEU A 130 -23.35 -3.88 -0.48
N THR A 131 -22.50 -4.89 -0.57
CA THR A 131 -22.67 -6.16 0.17
C THR A 131 -21.77 -6.09 1.39
N LEU A 132 -22.35 -6.12 2.59
CA LEU A 132 -21.58 -6.03 3.81
C LEU A 132 -20.98 -7.41 4.16
N PRO A 133 -19.66 -7.50 4.42
CA PRO A 133 -19.01 -8.74 4.83
C PRO A 133 -19.27 -9.09 6.31
N VAL A 134 -20.06 -8.26 7.00
CA VAL A 134 -20.39 -8.37 8.43
C VAL A 134 -21.88 -8.15 8.65
N GLY A 135 -22.43 -8.80 9.68
CA GLY A 135 -23.79 -8.53 10.15
C GLY A 135 -23.86 -7.25 10.99
N GLY A 136 -25.04 -6.64 11.07
CA GLY A 136 -25.28 -5.45 11.88
C GLY A 136 -26.75 -5.01 11.83
N THR A 137 -27.05 -3.94 12.55
CA THR A 137 -28.36 -3.27 12.53
C THR A 137 -28.13 -1.80 12.24
N ASP A 138 -28.94 -1.23 11.35
CA ASP A 138 -28.95 0.22 11.11
C ASP A 138 -29.51 0.94 12.35
N VAL A 139 -28.92 2.08 12.71
CA VAL A 139 -29.21 2.80 13.97
C VAL A 139 -29.52 4.27 13.77
#